data_AF-A0A536NTA6-F1
#
_entry.id   AF-A0A536NTA6-F1
#
_cell.length_a   1.000
_cell.length_b   1.000
_cell.length_c   1.000
_cell.angle_alpha   90.00
_cell.angle_beta   90.00
_cell.angle_gamma   90.00
#
_symmetry.space_group_name_H-M   'P 1'
#
loop_
_entity.id
_entity.type
_entity.pdbx_description
1 polymer ?
#
loop_
_entity_poly.entity_id
_entity_poly.type
_entity_poly.pdbx_seq_one_letter_code
_entity_poly.pdbx_strand_id
1 'polypeptide(L)' 'MRTLALGWALALAVLGSSVGAAAAGSTSRAGATPTNVDISQRPQNESEEAIAVNPTNPKNIVMVSNVDFPLA' A
#
# COMPACT_ATOMS: atom_id res chain seq x y z
N MET A 1 17.68 40.22 -43.61
CA MET A 1 18.17 39.10 -42.78
C MET A 1 18.23 39.40 -41.26
N ARG A 2 17.61 40.48 -40.75
CA ARG A 2 17.66 40.84 -39.30
C ARG A 2 16.30 40.77 -38.58
N THR A 3 15.23 40.35 -39.25
CA THR A 3 13.87 40.25 -38.67
C THR A 3 13.43 38.80 -38.43
N LEU A 4 14.10 37.82 -39.05
CA LEU A 4 13.80 36.38 -38.89
C LEU A 4 14.35 35.79 -37.57
N ALA A 5 15.38 36.42 -36.98
CA ALA A 5 16.01 35.95 -35.74
C ALA A 5 15.17 36.25 -34.48
N LEU A 6 14.29 37.24 -34.52
CA LEU A 6 13.43 37.59 -33.38
C LEU A 6 12.23 36.64 -33.23
N GLY A 7 11.73 36.09 -34.33
CA GLY A 7 10.59 35.16 -34.32
C GLY A 7 10.93 33.80 -33.71
N TRP A 8 12.19 33.36 -33.85
CA TRP A 8 12.66 32.08 -33.31
C TRP A 8 12.86 32.10 -31.79
N ALA A 9 13.23 33.25 -31.21
CA ALA A 9 13.42 33.37 -29.77
C ALA A 9 12.10 33.32 -28.98
N LEU A 10 10.99 33.77 -29.58
CA LEU A 10 9.68 33.77 -28.91
C LEU A 10 8.99 32.41 -28.95
N ALA A 11 9.26 31.59 -29.97
CA ALA A 11 8.69 30.25 -30.09
C ALA A 11 9.27 29.25 -29.07
N LEU A 12 10.52 29.44 -28.63
CA LEU A 12 11.16 28.61 -27.60
C LEU A 12 10.71 28.92 -26.17
N ALA A 13 10.12 30.09 -25.92
CA ALA A 13 9.66 30.48 -24.59
C ALA A 13 8.30 29.86 -24.20
N VAL A 14 7.52 29.37 -25.17
CA VAL A 14 6.16 28.85 -24.93
C VAL A 14 6.14 27.34 -24.63
N LEU A 15 7.22 26.60 -24.91
CA LEU A 15 7.32 25.16 -24.62
C LEU A 15 7.80 24.81 -23.19
N GLY A 16 8.08 25.81 -22.34
CA GLY A 16 8.72 25.59 -21.04
C GLY A 16 7.80 25.30 -19.84
N SER A 17 6.47 25.30 -19.99
CA SER A 17 5.58 25.63 -18.85
C SER A 17 4.81 24.47 -18.20
N SER A 18 5.02 23.19 -18.54
CA SER A 18 4.08 22.14 -18.08
C SER A 18 4.68 20.86 -17.49
N VAL A 19 5.97 20.83 -17.12
CA VAL A 19 6.52 19.67 -16.38
C VAL A 19 6.53 19.96 -14.87
N GLY A 20 5.36 20.31 -14.35
CA GLY A 20 5.06 20.28 -12.92
C GLY A 20 4.37 18.96 -12.60
N ALA A 21 5.05 17.84 -12.76
CA ALA A 21 4.57 16.57 -12.23
C ALA A 21 4.62 16.69 -10.70
N ALA A 22 3.49 17.07 -10.10
CA ALA A 22 3.28 16.98 -8.68
C ALA A 22 3.52 15.52 -8.30
N ALA A 23 4.69 15.25 -7.72
CA ALA A 23 4.87 14.08 -6.90
C ALA A 23 3.89 14.26 -5.73
N ALA A 24 2.66 13.78 -5.92
CA ALA A 24 1.75 13.50 -4.84
C ALA A 24 2.46 12.43 -4.01
N GLY A 25 3.31 12.90 -3.10
CA GLY A 25 3.86 12.08 -2.04
C GLY A 25 2.66 11.41 -1.41
N SER A 26 2.54 10.11 -1.62
CA SER A 26 1.64 9.28 -0.86
C SER A 26 2.09 9.46 0.59
N THR A 27 1.45 10.38 1.30
CA THR A 27 1.50 10.41 2.76
C THR A 27 1.07 9.02 3.15
N SER A 28 2.03 8.17 3.53
CA SER A 28 1.73 6.93 4.20
C SER A 28 0.97 7.39 5.43
N ARG A 29 -0.37 7.32 5.38
CA ARG A 29 -1.21 7.49 6.55
C ARG A 29 -0.58 6.57 7.56
N ALA A 30 -0.04 7.13 8.65
CA ALA A 30 0.54 6.34 9.73
C ALA A 30 -0.50 5.27 10.04
N GLY A 31 -0.20 4.04 9.60
CA GLY A 31 -1.18 2.98 9.57
C GLY A 31 -1.59 2.78 11.01
N ALA A 32 -2.89 2.83 11.29
CA ALA A 32 -3.36 2.41 12.60
C ALA A 32 -2.73 1.06 12.88
N THR A 33 -2.09 0.90 14.04
CA THR A 33 -1.53 -0.39 14.43
C THR A 33 -2.67 -1.40 14.31
N PRO A 34 -2.54 -2.41 13.43
CA PRO A 34 -3.61 -3.37 13.23
C PRO A 34 -3.94 -4.02 14.58
N THR A 35 -5.22 -4.17 14.89
CA THR A 35 -5.65 -4.88 16.09
C THR A 35 -5.28 -6.34 15.93
N ASN A 36 -4.53 -6.87 16.89
CA ASN A 36 -4.21 -8.31 16.92
C ASN A 36 -5.48 -9.11 17.17
N VAL A 37 -5.60 -10.26 16.51
CA VAL A 37 -6.67 -11.24 16.76
C VAL A 37 -6.04 -12.42 17.50
N ASP A 38 -6.55 -12.72 18.69
CA ASP A 38 -6.12 -13.90 19.44
C ASP A 38 -7.04 -15.08 19.07
N ILE A 39 -6.41 -16.16 18.60
CA ILE A 39 -7.08 -17.41 18.22
C ILE A 39 -6.69 -18.58 19.12
N SER A 40 -5.89 -18.33 20.16
CA SER A 40 -5.43 -19.36 21.08
C SER A 40 -6.62 -19.95 21.83
N GLN A 41 -6.76 -21.27 21.82
CA GLN A 41 -7.81 -21.98 22.56
C GLN A 41 -7.31 -22.45 23.92
N ARG A 42 -6.01 -22.72 24.06
CA ARG A 42 -5.39 -23.12 25.34
C ARG A 42 -4.08 -22.36 25.60
N PRO A 43 -3.65 -22.27 26.87
CA PRO A 43 -2.33 -21.73 27.19
C PRO A 43 -1.22 -22.59 26.57
N GLN A 44 -0.06 -21.98 26.30
CA GLN A 44 1.20 -22.64 25.88
C GLN A 44 1.32 -22.87 24.36
N ASN A 45 1.74 -24.07 23.93
CA ASN A 45 2.36 -24.39 22.63
C ASN A 45 1.40 -24.42 21.42
N GLU A 46 0.46 -23.48 21.36
CA GLU A 46 -0.26 -23.20 20.12
C GLU A 46 0.54 -22.21 19.25
N SER A 47 0.44 -22.38 17.94
CA SER A 47 1.20 -21.72 16.91
C SER A 47 0.31 -21.65 15.67
N GLU A 48 0.26 -20.46 15.11
CA GLU A 48 -0.48 -20.19 13.90
C GLU A 48 0.23 -20.84 12.70
N GLU A 49 -0.49 -21.64 11.94
CA GLU A 49 0.04 -22.36 10.78
C GLU A 49 -0.26 -21.64 9.47
N ALA A 50 -1.45 -21.03 9.36
CA ALA A 50 -1.88 -20.35 8.14
C ALA A 50 -2.87 -19.23 8.43
N ILE A 51 -2.77 -18.14 7.66
CA ILE A 51 -3.75 -17.04 7.62
C ILE A 51 -4.21 -16.80 6.19
N ALA A 52 -5.51 -16.59 6.01
CA ALA A 52 -6.09 -16.04 4.79
C ALA A 52 -6.98 -14.82 5.11
N VAL A 53 -6.77 -13.72 4.39
CA VAL A 53 -7.63 -12.53 4.44
C VAL A 53 -8.44 -12.47 3.16
N ASN A 54 -9.76 -12.30 3.28
CA ASN A 54 -10.61 -12.13 2.12
C ASN A 54 -10.35 -10.76 1.46
N PRO A 55 -9.89 -10.70 0.20
CA PRO A 55 -9.56 -9.43 -0.46
C PRO A 55 -10.80 -8.56 -0.75
N THR A 56 -11.99 -9.15 -0.87
CA THR A 56 -13.26 -8.44 -1.10
C THR A 56 -13.87 -7.94 0.22
N ASN A 57 -13.58 -8.62 1.34
CA ASN A 57 -14.00 -8.19 2.68
C ASN A 57 -12.88 -8.45 3.70
N PRO A 58 -11.95 -7.50 3.91
CA PRO A 58 -10.79 -7.68 4.80
C PRO A 58 -11.12 -7.92 6.27
N LYS A 59 -12.39 -7.77 6.67
CA LYS A 59 -12.86 -8.14 8.02
C LYS A 59 -13.14 -9.64 8.16
N ASN A 60 -13.22 -10.38 7.06
CA ASN A 60 -13.36 -11.82 7.05
C ASN A 60 -11.97 -12.45 6.92
N ILE A 61 -11.49 -12.99 8.04
CA ILE A 61 -10.16 -13.59 8.19
C ILE A 61 -10.35 -15.03 8.64
N VAL A 62 -9.65 -15.95 7.99
CA VAL A 62 -9.62 -17.38 8.34
C VAL A 62 -8.20 -17.70 8.81
N MET A 63 -8.09 -18.40 9.93
CA MET A 63 -6.81 -18.78 10.53
C MET A 63 -6.83 -20.25 10.95
N VAL A 64 -5.66 -20.89 10.90
CA VAL A 64 -5.44 -22.28 11.35
C VAL A 64 -4.32 -22.28 12.40
N SER A 65 -4.52 -23.05 13.47
CA SER A 65 -3.56 -23.22 14.58
C SER A 65 -3.37 -24.72 14.87
N ASN A 66 -2.19 -25.11 15.37
CA ASN A 66 -1.87 -26.48 15.79
C ASN A 66 -2.59 -26.84 17.12
N VAL A 67 -3.91 -26.93 17.06
CA VAL A 67 -4.71 -27.37 18.20
C VAL A 67 -4.61 -28.90 18.29
N ASP A 68 -3.74 -29.39 19.19
CA ASP A 68 -3.69 -30.78 19.66
C ASP A 68 -5.02 -31.17 20.31
N PHE A 69 -5.55 -32.31 19.92
CA PHE A 69 -6.67 -32.93 20.60
C PHE A 69 -6.16 -34.15 21.37
N PRO A 70 -6.67 -34.41 22.59
CA PRO A 70 -6.35 -35.64 23.28
C PRO A 70 -6.71 -36.83 22.39
N LEU A 71 -5.83 -37.82 22.30
CA LEU A 71 -6.17 -39.11 21.70
C LEU A 71 -7.29 -39.73 22.54
N ALA A 72 -8.40 -40.08 21.89
CA ALA A 72 -9.60 -40.64 22.53
C ALA A 72 -9.40 -42.06 23.06
#